data_AF-A0A421JRY6-F1
#
_entry.id   AF-A0A421JRY6-F1
#
_cell.length_a   1.000
_cell.length_b   1.000
_cell.length_c   1.000
_cell.angle_alpha   90.00
_cell.angle_beta   90.00
_cell.angle_gamma   90.00
#
_symmetry.space_group_name_H-M   'P 1'
#
loop_
_entity.id
_entity.type
_entity.pdbx_description
1 polymer ?
#
loop_
_entity_poly.entity_id
_entity_poly.type
_entity_poly.pdbx_seq_one_letter_code
_entity_poly.pdbx_strand_id
1 'polypeptide(L)'
;MGFINPGKSLKKRKLRQSTALVTSESISEVEYKHKPTSPHLKFDDLPYYIIRKIFIYAGPGNNIPLINKSLHQLLKFDKHYTGEGPWYNISLVLELVTKFYLYDLNVRLDFDVIEKKLDYYTRIINQYKGICPQNVNYKRLVRNHAILDEICTDFSRYSLVLLDKALNNKFISNRVLELFTTKYLIDDDEDMEQICKFKTMAEILFIQKLRLRAIRLKFAELSMEATQLFNNSNNLTIDYTGKSMEEIIKSVEDWDRSSRKQEDTLENPRLCSFDDERLPVKEIPYQFSFRISEDRYLFSLVDPPRLFRIPPAIIGSGISSVDVFEIVQRLERLQPGCLGPVEPVVSKTLKCFQLENITNFPFQKLPLEWILAHILSQAQATATSFNEVILEMFRLFDSYTKIDYSIYGDNINGENIVQDLSRTCFLLLFFYFQTFTNVEFRPFWTEAIKLRNIQLTQILRKLDPNPEYDILHNFS
;
A
#
# COMPACT_ATOMS: atom_id res chain seq x y z
N MET A 1 34.94 40.23 23.73
CA MET A 1 33.78 41.14 23.57
C MET A 1 34.07 42.10 22.43
N GLY A 2 33.18 42.19 21.44
CA GLY A 2 33.32 43.08 20.30
C GLY A 2 32.14 42.90 19.34
N PHE A 3 31.02 43.54 19.66
CA PHE A 3 29.77 43.52 18.90
C PHE A 3 29.92 44.23 17.55
N ILE A 4 29.38 43.65 16.48
CA ILE A 4 29.16 44.33 15.20
C ILE A 4 27.82 45.08 15.31
N ASN A 5 27.86 46.41 15.14
CA ASN A 5 26.69 47.28 15.16
C ASN A 5 25.78 47.06 13.93
N PRO A 6 24.45 46.88 14.09
CA PRO A 6 23.51 46.87 12.98
C PRO A 6 23.08 48.32 12.66
N GLY A 7 23.28 48.78 11.41
CA GLY A 7 22.79 50.13 11.07
C GLY A 7 23.31 50.81 9.80
N LYS A 8 23.75 50.11 8.75
CA LYS A 8 24.04 50.76 7.46
C LYS A 8 23.31 50.07 6.32
N SER A 9 22.30 50.74 5.78
CA SER A 9 21.61 50.36 4.55
C SER A 9 22.54 50.50 3.35
N LEU A 10 22.65 49.44 2.55
CA LEU A 10 23.38 49.44 1.29
C LEU A 10 22.64 50.33 0.28
N LYS A 11 23.25 51.47 -0.09
CA LYS A 11 22.73 52.38 -1.14
C LYS A 11 22.63 51.64 -2.48
N LYS A 12 21.42 51.52 -3.01
CA LYS A 12 21.16 51.08 -4.40
C LYS A 12 21.73 52.11 -5.38
N ARG A 13 22.71 51.69 -6.19
CA ARG A 13 23.27 52.49 -7.30
C ARG A 13 22.30 52.41 -8.48
N LYS A 14 21.66 53.52 -8.87
CA LYS A 14 20.87 53.62 -10.12
C LYS A 14 21.84 53.61 -11.31
N LEU A 15 21.68 52.63 -12.20
CA LEU A 15 22.37 52.59 -13.49
C LEU A 15 21.83 53.72 -14.37
N ARG A 16 22.71 54.58 -14.91
CA ARG A 16 22.36 55.61 -15.87
C ARG A 16 22.04 54.96 -17.22
N GLN A 17 20.89 55.28 -17.78
CA GLN A 17 20.58 55.10 -19.21
C GLN A 17 21.47 56.06 -20.02
N SER A 18 22.19 55.53 -21.00
CA SER A 18 22.69 56.31 -22.14
C SER A 18 22.15 55.69 -23.41
N THR A 19 21.21 56.40 -24.00
CA THR A 19 20.67 56.23 -25.35
C THR A 19 21.74 56.51 -26.41
N ALA A 20 21.93 55.58 -27.34
CA ALA A 20 22.34 55.87 -28.70
C ALA A 20 21.64 54.86 -29.64
N LEU A 21 20.99 55.40 -30.67
CA LEU A 21 20.05 54.74 -31.57
C LEU A 21 20.75 53.99 -32.73
N VAL A 22 20.19 52.80 -33.03
CA VAL A 22 19.82 52.25 -34.35
C VAL A 22 20.91 52.00 -35.40
N THR A 23 21.11 50.72 -35.71
CA THR A 23 20.80 50.17 -37.05
C THR A 23 20.24 48.76 -36.91
N SER A 24 19.10 48.56 -37.56
CA SER A 24 18.34 47.33 -37.75
C SER A 24 19.13 46.26 -38.50
N GLU A 25 19.07 45.01 -38.02
CA GLU A 25 18.76 43.85 -38.87
C GLU A 25 18.47 42.61 -38.01
N SER A 26 17.54 41.82 -38.52
CA SER A 26 16.80 40.73 -37.91
C SER A 26 17.59 39.42 -37.81
N ILE A 27 17.45 38.77 -36.65
CA ILE A 27 17.23 37.32 -36.42
C ILE A 27 18.06 36.35 -37.29
N SER A 28 19.05 35.71 -36.66
CA SER A 28 19.25 34.25 -36.82
C SER A 28 20.01 33.69 -35.61
N GLU A 29 19.27 32.91 -34.81
CA GLU A 29 19.74 31.69 -34.12
C GLU A 29 21.17 31.69 -33.57
N VAL A 30 21.34 32.17 -32.35
CA VAL A 30 22.32 31.55 -31.45
C VAL A 30 21.57 30.54 -30.62
N GLU A 31 21.67 29.27 -31.02
CA GLU A 31 21.37 28.10 -30.19
C GLU A 31 22.09 28.25 -28.84
N TYR A 32 21.41 28.83 -27.85
CA TYR A 32 21.74 28.53 -26.46
C TYR A 32 21.19 27.13 -26.18
N LYS A 33 21.99 26.13 -26.57
CA LYS A 33 21.92 24.77 -26.04
C LYS A 33 22.09 24.83 -24.52
N HIS A 34 21.00 25.10 -23.80
CA HIS A 34 20.88 24.60 -22.44
C HIS A 34 20.73 23.08 -22.51
N LYS A 35 21.85 22.37 -22.70
CA LYS A 35 21.97 21.02 -22.16
C LYS A 35 21.73 21.15 -20.66
N PRO A 36 20.71 20.51 -20.06
CA PRO A 36 20.64 20.38 -18.62
C PRO A 36 21.70 19.36 -18.21
N THR A 37 22.97 19.77 -18.21
CA THR A 37 24.04 19.03 -17.54
C THR A 37 24.00 19.43 -16.06
N SER A 38 22.90 19.11 -15.38
CA SER A 38 22.97 18.99 -13.92
C SER A 38 23.54 17.60 -13.64
N PRO A 39 24.69 17.46 -12.95
CA PRO A 39 25.12 16.15 -12.50
C PRO A 39 23.96 15.55 -11.67
N HIS A 40 23.49 14.37 -12.06
CA HIS A 40 22.55 13.61 -11.25
C HIS A 40 23.24 13.35 -9.92
N LEU A 41 22.83 14.11 -8.88
CA LEU A 41 23.32 13.88 -7.53
C LEU A 41 22.95 12.44 -7.15
N LYS A 42 23.94 11.65 -6.74
CA LYS A 42 23.71 10.34 -6.14
C LYS A 42 23.61 10.47 -4.64
N PHE A 43 22.97 9.51 -4.00
CA PHE A 43 22.80 9.50 -2.57
C PHE A 43 24.14 9.44 -1.82
N ASP A 44 25.13 8.75 -2.40
CA ASP A 44 26.49 8.66 -1.85
C ASP A 44 27.27 10.00 -1.91
N ASP A 45 26.81 10.97 -2.71
CA ASP A 45 27.41 12.31 -2.78
C ASP A 45 26.93 13.24 -1.65
N LEU A 46 25.95 12.81 -0.84
CA LEU A 46 25.33 13.62 0.21
C LEU A 46 25.73 13.12 1.61
N PRO A 47 26.17 14.01 2.51
CA PRO A 47 26.37 13.67 3.93
C PRO A 47 25.08 13.12 4.57
N TYR A 48 25.22 12.10 5.43
CA TYR A 48 24.11 11.46 6.14
C TYR A 48 23.17 12.44 6.86
N TYR A 49 23.69 13.54 7.41
CA TYR A 49 22.87 14.56 8.08
C TYR A 49 21.97 15.35 7.11
N ILE A 50 22.40 15.57 5.87
CA ILE A 50 21.64 16.26 4.83
C ILE A 50 20.51 15.36 4.34
N ILE A 51 20.84 14.09 4.08
CA ILE A 51 19.88 13.04 3.75
C ILE A 51 18.78 12.96 4.82
N ARG A 52 19.17 12.83 6.09
CA ARG A 52 18.21 12.72 7.19
C ARG A 52 17.34 13.97 7.33
N LYS A 53 17.91 15.17 7.17
CA LYS A 53 17.13 16.42 7.21
C LYS A 53 16.14 16.55 6.05
N ILE A 54 16.52 16.18 4.84
CA ILE A 54 15.70 16.35 3.64
C ILE A 54 14.57 15.31 3.61
N PHE A 55 14.92 14.03 3.74
CA PHE A 55 14.01 12.94 3.44
C PHE A 55 13.18 12.49 4.64
N ILE A 56 13.74 12.57 5.86
CA ILE A 56 13.06 12.13 7.09
C ILE A 56 12.36 13.29 7.80
N TYR A 57 12.98 14.47 7.88
CA TYR A 57 12.46 15.56 8.71
C TYR A 57 11.65 16.63 7.98
N ALA A 58 12.11 17.05 6.80
CA ALA A 58 11.57 18.25 6.18
C ALA A 58 10.34 18.00 5.29
N GLY A 59 10.27 16.86 4.59
CA GLY A 59 9.14 16.58 3.72
C GLY A 59 9.02 17.54 2.52
N PRO A 60 7.86 17.52 1.85
CA PRO A 60 7.61 18.29 0.66
C PRO A 60 7.08 19.67 1.10
N GLY A 61 7.70 20.73 0.59
CA GLY A 61 7.71 22.09 1.14
C GLY A 61 8.99 22.45 1.88
N ASN A 62 10.10 21.75 1.62
CA ASN A 62 11.32 21.84 2.40
C ASN A 62 11.92 23.27 2.47
N ASN A 63 11.88 23.90 3.65
CA ASN A 63 12.47 25.20 3.94
C ASN A 63 13.90 25.10 4.51
N ILE A 64 14.67 24.02 4.25
CA ILE A 64 16.07 24.01 4.70
C ILE A 64 16.72 25.27 4.12
N PRO A 65 17.28 26.15 4.99
CA PRO A 65 18.02 27.33 4.56
C PRO A 65 19.35 26.86 4.00
N LEU A 66 19.32 26.27 2.82
CA LEU A 66 20.50 25.93 2.06
C LEU A 66 21.03 27.25 1.54
N ILE A 67 22.19 27.67 2.08
CA ILE A 67 22.87 28.93 1.75
C ILE A 67 23.13 29.02 0.23
N ASN A 68 23.24 27.87 -0.43
CA ASN A 68 23.35 27.76 -1.87
C ASN A 68 21.98 27.56 -2.54
N LYS A 69 21.55 28.54 -3.35
CA LYS A 69 20.30 28.51 -4.13
C LYS A 69 20.22 27.34 -5.12
N SER A 70 21.33 26.93 -5.74
CA SER A 70 21.31 25.79 -6.67
C SER A 70 21.13 24.47 -5.93
N LEU A 71 21.81 24.31 -4.79
CA LEU A 71 21.65 23.14 -3.93
C LEU A 71 20.24 23.10 -3.31
N HIS A 72 19.67 24.27 -2.98
CA HIS A 72 18.28 24.39 -2.56
C HIS A 72 17.33 23.92 -3.66
N GLN A 73 17.48 24.39 -4.89
CA GLN A 73 16.65 23.98 -6.02
C GLN A 73 16.76 22.47 -6.32
N LEU A 74 17.97 21.90 -6.23
CA LEU A 74 18.21 20.47 -6.47
C LEU A 74 17.63 19.57 -5.38
N LEU A 75 17.52 20.05 -4.13
CA LEU A 75 17.10 19.25 -2.97
C LEU A 75 15.70 19.62 -2.47
N LYS A 76 15.03 20.57 -3.14
CA LYS A 76 13.67 20.99 -2.80
C LYS A 76 12.70 19.87 -3.19
N PHE A 77 12.01 19.35 -2.19
CA PHE A 77 10.83 18.53 -2.40
C PHE A 77 9.64 19.47 -2.42
N ASP A 78 8.93 19.60 -3.53
CA ASP A 78 7.68 20.35 -3.60
C ASP A 78 6.50 19.38 -3.50
N LYS A 79 5.57 19.67 -2.59
CA LYS A 79 4.36 18.83 -2.37
C LYS A 79 3.37 18.98 -3.51
N HIS A 80 3.30 20.19 -4.03
CA HIS A 80 2.39 20.62 -5.09
C HIS A 80 3.20 20.91 -6.36
N TYR A 81 3.91 19.90 -6.85
CA TYR A 81 4.61 20.05 -8.11
C TYR A 81 3.60 20.06 -9.27
N THR A 82 3.28 21.25 -9.78
CA THR A 82 2.37 21.46 -10.91
C THR A 82 3.14 21.36 -12.23
N GLY A 83 3.47 20.13 -12.64
CA GLY A 83 3.50 19.67 -14.03
C GLY A 83 4.58 20.15 -15.03
N GLU A 84 5.18 21.33 -14.93
CA GLU A 84 5.86 21.91 -16.13
C GLU A 84 7.40 21.87 -16.17
N GLY A 85 8.09 21.22 -15.21
CA GLY A 85 9.56 21.13 -15.25
C GLY A 85 10.14 19.75 -14.89
N PRO A 86 11.47 19.59 -14.94
CA PRO A 86 12.15 18.37 -14.50
C PRO A 86 12.11 18.22 -12.98
N TRP A 87 11.74 17.04 -12.49
CA TRP A 87 11.82 16.71 -11.07
C TRP A 87 13.25 16.26 -10.72
N TYR A 88 14.15 17.23 -10.51
CA TYR A 88 15.59 17.00 -10.42
C TYR A 88 16.06 16.05 -9.30
N ASN A 89 15.24 15.85 -8.26
CA ASN A 89 15.50 14.97 -7.10
C ASN A 89 14.82 13.60 -7.17
N ILE A 90 14.09 13.29 -8.25
CA ILE A 90 13.41 12.00 -8.39
C ILE A 90 14.37 10.81 -8.24
N SER A 91 15.57 10.90 -8.83
CA SER A 91 16.60 9.86 -8.74
C SER A 91 17.04 9.61 -7.30
N LEU A 92 17.16 10.67 -6.50
CA LEU A 92 17.52 10.56 -5.08
C LEU A 92 16.39 9.91 -4.25
N VAL A 93 15.12 10.13 -4.62
CA VAL A 93 13.99 9.44 -3.97
C VAL A 93 14.02 7.96 -4.30
N LEU A 94 14.19 7.62 -5.57
CA LEU A 94 14.25 6.24 -6.01
C LEU A 94 15.42 5.51 -5.35
N GLU A 95 16.61 6.11 -5.33
CA GLU A 95 17.77 5.53 -4.67
C GLU A 95 17.54 5.32 -3.16
N LEU A 96 16.91 6.28 -2.48
CA LEU A 96 16.52 6.12 -1.08
C LEU A 96 15.50 4.99 -0.87
N VAL A 97 14.51 4.89 -1.74
CA VAL A 97 13.49 3.84 -1.68
C VAL A 97 14.11 2.47 -1.92
N THR A 98 14.90 2.34 -2.98
CA THR A 98 15.64 1.12 -3.31
C THR A 98 16.60 0.71 -2.19
N LYS A 99 17.31 1.66 -1.57
CA LYS A 99 18.33 1.35 -0.54
C LYS A 99 17.75 1.03 0.84
N PHE A 100 16.64 1.65 1.24
CA PHE A 100 16.13 1.54 2.63
C PHE A 100 14.75 0.91 2.77
N TYR A 101 13.96 0.85 1.70
CA TYR A 101 12.56 0.42 1.76
C TYR A 101 12.22 -0.70 0.79
N LEU A 102 13.04 -0.97 -0.22
CA LEU A 102 12.87 -2.10 -1.11
C LEU A 102 13.48 -3.36 -0.48
N TYR A 103 12.68 -4.41 -0.41
CA TYR A 103 13.10 -5.70 0.14
C TYR A 103 12.85 -6.80 -0.87
N ASP A 104 13.82 -7.70 -0.98
CA ASP A 104 13.68 -8.95 -1.69
C ASP A 104 13.16 -10.05 -0.73
N LEU A 105 12.07 -10.69 -1.13
CA LEU A 105 11.43 -11.81 -0.42
C LEU A 105 12.20 -13.12 -0.62
N ASN A 106 13.14 -13.18 -1.55
CA ASN A 106 13.95 -14.35 -1.87
C ASN A 106 15.33 -14.36 -1.22
N VAL A 107 15.67 -13.41 -0.34
CA VAL A 107 16.98 -13.32 0.35
C VAL A 107 17.39 -14.63 1.06
N ARG A 108 16.42 -15.48 1.43
CA ARG A 108 16.68 -16.79 2.08
C ARG A 108 16.76 -17.96 1.10
N LEU A 109 16.56 -17.73 -0.19
CA LEU A 109 16.62 -18.73 -1.25
C LEU A 109 17.93 -18.56 -2.02
N ASP A 110 18.60 -19.68 -2.25
CA ASP A 110 19.74 -19.76 -3.15
C ASP A 110 19.26 -20.42 -4.44
N PHE A 111 18.95 -19.60 -5.45
CA PHE A 111 18.40 -20.11 -6.71
C PHE A 111 19.39 -21.00 -7.46
N ASP A 112 20.70 -20.73 -7.37
CA ASP A 112 21.72 -21.59 -7.99
C ASP A 112 21.71 -23.00 -7.39
N VAL A 113 21.50 -23.12 -6.08
CA VAL A 113 21.37 -24.41 -5.38
C VAL A 113 20.04 -25.08 -5.72
N ILE A 114 18.95 -24.31 -5.79
CA ILE A 114 17.62 -24.81 -6.16
C ILE A 114 17.63 -25.37 -7.58
N GLU A 115 18.21 -24.67 -8.54
CA GLU A 115 18.33 -25.11 -9.94
C GLU A 115 19.12 -26.42 -10.05
N LYS A 116 20.28 -26.52 -9.40
CA LYS A 116 21.05 -27.78 -9.37
C LYS A 116 20.26 -28.96 -8.83
N LYS A 117 19.47 -28.72 -7.77
CA LYS A 117 18.64 -29.75 -7.14
C LYS A 117 17.44 -30.11 -8.03
N LEU A 118 16.83 -29.14 -8.72
CA LEU A 118 15.80 -29.40 -9.74
C LEU A 118 16.36 -30.25 -10.88
N ASP A 119 17.54 -29.92 -11.40
CA ASP A 119 18.22 -30.68 -12.46
C ASP A 119 18.52 -32.13 -12.06
N TYR A 120 18.86 -32.37 -10.79
CA TYR A 120 19.01 -33.72 -10.25
C TYR A 120 17.71 -34.52 -10.33
N TYR A 121 16.59 -33.95 -9.89
CA TYR A 121 15.29 -34.63 -9.97
C TYR A 121 14.79 -34.78 -11.41
N THR A 122 15.09 -33.83 -12.31
CA THR A 122 14.85 -33.97 -13.75
C THR A 122 15.56 -35.20 -14.31
N ARG A 123 16.81 -35.46 -13.91
CA ARG A 123 17.57 -36.65 -14.31
C ARG A 123 16.94 -37.95 -13.78
N ILE A 124 16.49 -37.97 -12.52
CA ILE A 124 15.76 -39.13 -11.95
C ILE A 124 14.47 -39.39 -12.72
N ILE A 125 13.66 -38.35 -12.98
CA ILE A 125 12.42 -38.47 -13.74
C ILE A 125 12.68 -39.08 -15.12
N ASN A 126 13.69 -38.56 -15.83
CA ASN A 126 14.04 -39.07 -17.16
C ASN A 126 14.52 -40.53 -17.13
N GLN A 127 15.24 -40.94 -16.09
CA GLN A 127 15.66 -42.33 -15.90
C GLN A 127 14.46 -43.29 -15.78
N TYR A 128 13.46 -42.92 -14.97
CA TYR A 128 12.31 -43.79 -14.69
C TYR A 128 11.15 -43.68 -15.71
N LYS A 129 11.18 -42.67 -16.59
CA LYS A 129 10.15 -42.42 -17.61
C LYS A 129 9.87 -43.62 -18.51
N GLY A 130 10.91 -44.36 -18.90
CA GLY A 130 10.78 -45.57 -19.72
C GLY A 130 10.59 -46.86 -18.92
N ILE A 131 10.86 -46.85 -17.61
CA ILE A 131 10.93 -48.05 -16.77
C ILE A 131 9.59 -48.32 -16.09
N CYS A 132 8.96 -47.30 -15.51
CA CYS A 132 7.73 -47.48 -14.73
C CYS A 132 6.77 -46.27 -14.80
N PRO A 133 6.33 -45.84 -16.00
CA PRO A 133 5.52 -44.62 -16.18
C PRO A 133 4.15 -44.68 -15.50
N GLN A 134 3.63 -45.88 -15.19
CA GLN A 134 2.35 -46.05 -14.51
C GLN A 134 2.46 -46.09 -12.98
N ASN A 135 3.68 -46.10 -12.42
CA ASN A 135 3.88 -46.11 -10.98
C ASN A 135 3.34 -44.80 -10.36
N VAL A 136 2.59 -44.93 -9.27
CA VAL A 136 1.95 -43.79 -8.58
C VAL A 136 2.99 -42.80 -8.07
N ASN A 137 4.11 -43.28 -7.51
CA ASN A 137 5.19 -42.43 -7.02
C ASN A 137 5.92 -41.71 -8.16
N TYR A 138 6.04 -42.32 -9.33
CA TYR A 138 6.60 -41.67 -10.52
C TYR A 138 5.69 -40.52 -10.98
N LYS A 139 4.38 -40.74 -11.04
CA LYS A 139 3.41 -39.69 -11.38
C LYS A 139 3.45 -38.53 -10.39
N ARG A 140 3.61 -38.82 -9.10
CA ARG A 140 3.75 -37.79 -8.07
C ARG A 140 5.07 -37.03 -8.17
N LEU A 141 6.18 -37.73 -8.42
CA LEU A 141 7.50 -37.12 -8.61
C LEU A 141 7.48 -36.09 -9.76
N VAL A 142 6.94 -36.48 -10.93
CA VAL A 142 6.77 -35.58 -12.08
C VAL A 142 5.91 -34.37 -11.74
N ARG A 143 4.81 -34.59 -11.01
CA ARG A 143 3.89 -33.53 -10.62
C ARG A 143 4.50 -32.55 -9.61
N ASN A 144 5.16 -33.05 -8.57
CA ASN A 144 5.78 -32.19 -7.55
C ASN A 144 6.95 -31.40 -8.12
N HIS A 145 7.67 -31.97 -9.10
CA HIS A 145 8.70 -31.27 -9.85
C HIS A 145 8.11 -30.10 -10.64
N ALA A 146 7.03 -30.33 -11.39
CA ALA A 146 6.33 -29.26 -12.12
C ALA A 146 5.76 -28.16 -11.19
N ILE A 147 5.24 -28.54 -10.01
CA ILE A 147 4.77 -27.57 -9.00
C ILE A 147 5.94 -26.74 -8.48
N LEU A 148 7.12 -27.34 -8.28
CA LEU A 148 8.28 -26.63 -7.78
C LEU A 148 8.82 -25.62 -8.80
N ASP A 149 8.82 -25.97 -10.10
CA ASP A 149 9.15 -25.04 -11.19
C ASP A 149 8.18 -23.85 -11.24
N GLU A 150 6.87 -24.10 -11.09
CA GLU A 150 5.84 -23.05 -11.02
C GLU A 150 6.08 -22.13 -9.81
N ILE A 151 6.34 -22.69 -8.63
CA ILE A 151 6.64 -21.94 -7.41
C ILE A 151 7.90 -21.07 -7.58
N CYS A 152 8.98 -21.61 -8.17
CA CYS A 152 10.21 -20.87 -8.36
C CYS A 152 10.04 -19.71 -9.36
N THR A 153 9.26 -19.94 -10.42
CA THR A 153 8.91 -18.91 -11.40
C THR A 153 8.10 -17.78 -10.73
N ASP A 154 7.09 -18.13 -9.93
CA ASP A 154 6.27 -17.16 -9.20
C ASP A 154 7.08 -16.38 -8.15
N PHE A 155 7.97 -17.05 -7.42
CA PHE A 155 8.82 -16.39 -6.43
C PHE A 155 9.80 -15.41 -7.07
N SER A 156 10.34 -15.75 -8.24
CA SER A 156 11.21 -14.87 -9.02
C SER A 156 10.42 -13.67 -9.55
N ARG A 157 9.21 -13.91 -10.06
CA ARG A 157 8.33 -12.87 -10.61
C ARG A 157 7.88 -11.85 -9.56
N TYR A 158 7.54 -12.31 -8.35
CA TYR A 158 7.04 -11.48 -7.25
C TYR A 158 8.03 -11.40 -6.10
N SER A 159 9.31 -11.17 -6.40
CA SER A 159 10.39 -11.11 -5.40
C SER A 159 10.35 -9.85 -4.56
N LEU A 160 9.96 -8.72 -5.13
CA LEU A 160 10.23 -7.41 -4.52
C LEU A 160 8.99 -6.76 -3.91
N VAL A 161 9.17 -6.19 -2.72
CA VAL A 161 8.13 -5.50 -1.98
C VAL A 161 8.66 -4.23 -1.31
N LEU A 162 7.76 -3.29 -1.04
CA LEU A 162 8.08 -2.07 -0.33
C LEU A 162 7.72 -2.19 1.15
N LEU A 163 8.63 -1.74 2.02
CA LEU A 163 8.36 -1.61 3.44
C LEU A 163 7.33 -0.48 3.65
N ASP A 164 6.25 -0.79 4.35
CA ASP A 164 5.16 0.13 4.70
C ASP A 164 5.64 1.46 5.32
N LYS A 165 6.75 1.42 6.08
CA LYS A 165 7.39 2.60 6.66
C LYS A 165 7.81 3.65 5.64
N ALA A 166 7.95 3.30 4.36
CA ALA A 166 8.18 4.26 3.28
C ALA A 166 7.09 5.34 3.26
N LEU A 167 5.84 4.96 3.56
CA LEU A 167 4.67 5.83 3.55
C LEU A 167 4.62 6.83 4.71
N ASN A 168 5.44 6.64 5.76
CA ASN A 168 5.57 7.61 6.85
C ASN A 168 6.48 8.78 6.48
N ASN A 169 7.19 8.70 5.35
CA ASN A 169 7.99 9.82 4.90
C ASN A 169 7.10 10.93 4.41
N LYS A 170 7.43 12.15 4.81
CA LYS A 170 6.63 13.31 4.44
C LYS A 170 6.58 13.51 2.91
N PHE A 171 7.63 13.13 2.16
CA PHE A 171 7.76 13.39 0.72
C PHE A 171 6.76 12.60 -0.15
N ILE A 172 6.02 11.66 0.43
CA ILE A 172 5.06 10.82 -0.29
C ILE A 172 3.96 11.68 -0.91
N SER A 173 3.78 11.52 -2.21
CA SER A 173 2.76 12.18 -3.02
C SER A 173 2.19 11.19 -4.03
N ASN A 174 1.07 11.53 -4.66
CA ASN A 174 0.46 10.69 -5.70
C ASN A 174 1.47 10.34 -6.81
N ARG A 175 2.28 11.31 -7.25
CA ARG A 175 3.33 11.11 -8.26
C ARG A 175 4.48 10.22 -7.77
N VAL A 176 4.89 10.31 -6.50
CA VAL A 176 5.89 9.38 -5.93
C VAL A 176 5.36 7.94 -5.99
N LEU A 177 4.09 7.75 -5.62
CA LEU A 177 3.46 6.42 -5.63
C LEU A 177 3.33 5.82 -7.04
N GLU A 178 3.31 6.65 -8.09
CA GLU A 178 3.38 6.17 -9.48
C GLU A 178 4.73 5.54 -9.83
N LEU A 179 5.79 5.93 -9.12
CA LEU A 179 7.14 5.41 -9.36
C LEU A 179 7.46 4.16 -8.54
N PHE A 180 6.54 3.72 -7.69
CA PHE A 180 6.71 2.53 -6.85
C PHE A 180 6.35 1.25 -7.63
N THR A 181 6.93 1.12 -8.82
CA THR A 181 6.86 -0.06 -9.67
C THR A 181 8.26 -0.62 -9.91
N THR A 182 8.35 -1.92 -10.22
CA THR A 182 9.63 -2.60 -10.45
C THR A 182 10.47 -1.91 -11.52
N LYS A 183 9.81 -1.43 -12.58
CA LYS A 183 10.42 -0.68 -13.69
C LYS A 183 11.28 0.49 -13.23
N TYR A 184 10.77 1.34 -12.33
CA TYR A 184 11.51 2.54 -11.90
C TYR A 184 12.50 2.28 -10.76
N LEU A 185 12.32 1.19 -10.02
CA LEU A 185 13.14 0.92 -8.84
C LEU A 185 14.40 0.10 -9.14
N ILE A 186 14.38 -0.69 -10.23
CA ILE A 186 15.42 -1.70 -10.52
C ILE A 186 16.00 -1.53 -11.94
N ASP A 187 15.44 -0.65 -12.76
CA ASP A 187 15.92 -0.41 -14.14
C ASP A 187 15.88 -1.72 -14.96
N ASP A 188 14.87 -2.57 -14.71
CA ASP A 188 14.63 -3.80 -15.47
C ASP A 188 13.98 -3.46 -16.81
N ASP A 189 14.62 -3.89 -17.89
CA ASP A 189 14.32 -3.53 -19.29
C ASP A 189 13.12 -4.29 -19.91
N GLU A 190 12.40 -5.12 -19.16
CA GLU A 190 11.37 -6.02 -19.73
C GLU A 190 9.92 -5.74 -19.29
N ASP A 191 9.00 -6.08 -20.21
CA ASP A 191 7.56 -5.83 -20.37
C ASP A 191 6.61 -6.14 -19.18
N MET A 192 7.12 -6.29 -17.96
CA MET A 192 6.34 -6.62 -16.77
C MET A 192 6.42 -5.49 -15.75
N GLU A 193 5.75 -4.37 -16.03
CA GLU A 193 5.52 -3.30 -15.07
C GLU A 193 4.68 -3.85 -13.89
N GLN A 194 5.37 -4.30 -12.84
CA GLN A 194 4.73 -4.83 -11.64
C GLN A 194 4.72 -3.77 -10.55
N ILE A 195 3.55 -3.59 -9.95
CA ILE A 195 3.37 -2.72 -8.79
C ILE A 195 4.01 -3.41 -7.58
N CYS A 196 4.96 -2.73 -6.92
CA CYS A 196 5.53 -3.22 -5.68
C CYS A 196 4.50 -3.07 -4.55
N LYS A 197 4.07 -4.21 -3.98
CA LYS A 197 3.11 -4.22 -2.86
C LYS A 197 3.78 -3.73 -1.56
N PHE A 198 3.01 -3.09 -0.69
CA PHE A 198 3.48 -2.69 0.63
C PHE A 198 3.30 -3.81 1.66
N LYS A 199 4.32 -4.02 2.48
CA LYS A 199 4.35 -5.00 3.56
C LYS A 199 5.04 -4.43 4.80
N THR A 200 4.57 -4.82 5.97
CA THR A 200 5.26 -4.63 7.25
C THR A 200 6.53 -5.48 7.29
N MET A 201 7.49 -5.12 8.16
CA MET A 201 8.70 -5.93 8.36
C MET A 201 8.37 -7.34 8.85
N ALA A 202 7.32 -7.48 9.67
CA ALA A 202 6.81 -8.75 10.14
C ALA A 202 6.34 -9.63 8.97
N GLU A 203 5.57 -9.07 8.03
CA GLU A 203 5.12 -9.77 6.82
C GLU A 203 6.28 -10.16 5.91
N ILE A 204 7.26 -9.27 5.72
CA ILE A 204 8.45 -9.54 4.90
C ILE A 204 9.21 -10.75 5.47
N LEU A 205 9.57 -10.71 6.76
CA LEU A 205 10.29 -11.79 7.43
C LEU A 205 9.49 -13.09 7.41
N PHE A 206 8.18 -13.01 7.63
CA PHE A 206 7.29 -14.17 7.58
C PHE A 206 7.30 -14.82 6.20
N ILE A 207 7.13 -14.03 5.13
CA ILE A 207 7.10 -14.55 3.75
C ILE A 207 8.47 -15.13 3.37
N GLN A 208 9.58 -14.47 3.72
CA GLN A 208 10.93 -15.00 3.48
C GLN A 208 11.12 -16.38 4.11
N LYS A 209 10.71 -16.56 5.38
CA LYS A 209 10.75 -17.87 6.08
C LYS A 209 9.84 -18.88 5.40
N LEU A 210 8.66 -18.43 4.97
CA LEU A 210 7.66 -19.29 4.37
C LEU A 210 8.08 -19.82 3.00
N ARG A 211 8.65 -18.97 2.14
CA ARG A 211 9.17 -19.36 0.83
C ARG A 211 10.20 -20.47 0.96
N LEU A 212 11.20 -20.30 1.84
CA LEU A 212 12.20 -21.33 2.12
C LEU A 212 11.58 -22.63 2.61
N ARG A 213 10.62 -22.56 3.53
CA ARG A 213 9.90 -23.73 4.04
C ARG A 213 9.12 -24.47 2.95
N ALA A 214 8.43 -23.73 2.07
CA ALA A 214 7.68 -24.30 0.96
C ALA A 214 8.60 -25.05 -0.02
N ILE A 215 9.72 -24.44 -0.41
CA ILE A 215 10.72 -25.07 -1.29
C ILE A 215 11.27 -26.36 -0.66
N ARG A 216 11.66 -26.32 0.63
CA ARG A 216 12.17 -27.51 1.33
C ARG A 216 11.16 -28.62 1.44
N LEU A 217 9.91 -28.29 1.78
CA LEU A 217 8.83 -29.26 1.86
C LEU A 217 8.67 -29.99 0.53
N LYS A 218 8.69 -29.25 -0.60
CA LYS A 218 8.59 -29.84 -1.93
C LYS A 218 9.79 -30.70 -2.31
N PHE A 219 11.01 -30.29 -1.99
CA PHE A 219 12.17 -31.14 -2.21
C PHE A 219 12.18 -32.40 -1.36
N ALA A 220 11.65 -32.35 -0.13
CA ALA A 220 11.52 -33.52 0.71
C ALA A 220 10.44 -34.49 0.18
N GLU A 221 9.32 -33.99 -0.36
CA GLU A 221 8.33 -34.79 -1.09
C GLU A 221 8.97 -35.50 -2.29
N LEU A 222 9.76 -34.78 -3.10
CA LEU A 222 10.50 -35.35 -4.23
C LEU A 222 11.48 -36.44 -3.79
N SER A 223 12.24 -36.19 -2.72
CA SER A 223 13.18 -37.16 -2.14
C SER A 223 12.47 -38.44 -1.68
N MET A 224 11.31 -38.30 -1.05
CA MET A 224 10.49 -39.42 -0.60
C MET A 224 9.99 -40.26 -1.77
N GLU A 225 9.45 -39.61 -2.80
CA GLU A 225 8.93 -40.28 -3.99
C GLU A 225 10.04 -40.99 -4.77
N ALA A 226 11.20 -40.36 -4.93
CA ALA A 226 12.38 -40.95 -5.56
C ALA A 226 12.89 -42.17 -4.77
N THR A 227 12.97 -42.07 -3.44
CA THR A 227 13.41 -43.18 -2.57
C THR A 227 12.44 -44.36 -2.64
N GLN A 228 11.14 -44.09 -2.65
CA GLN A 228 10.11 -45.12 -2.77
C GLN A 228 10.11 -45.81 -4.14
N LEU A 229 10.38 -45.05 -5.20
CA LEU A 229 10.59 -45.58 -6.55
C LEU A 229 11.82 -46.49 -6.59
N PHE A 230 12.93 -46.08 -5.99
CA PHE A 230 14.15 -46.89 -5.92
C PHE A 230 13.92 -48.19 -5.15
N ASN A 231 13.17 -48.14 -4.05
CA ASN A 231 12.89 -49.30 -3.19
C ASN A 231 11.68 -50.15 -3.64
N ASN A 232 11.02 -49.81 -4.74
CA ASN A 232 9.76 -50.44 -5.20
C ASN A 232 8.68 -50.52 -4.10
N SER A 233 8.61 -49.52 -3.21
CA SER A 233 7.64 -49.47 -2.11
C SER A 233 6.52 -48.47 -2.40
N ASN A 234 5.26 -48.85 -2.22
CA ASN A 234 4.10 -47.97 -2.46
C ASN A 234 3.44 -47.45 -1.16
N ASN A 235 4.09 -47.61 -0.01
CA ASN A 235 3.37 -47.64 1.27
C ASN A 235 3.33 -46.31 2.05
N LEU A 236 4.03 -45.25 1.60
CA LEU A 236 4.16 -44.02 2.39
C LEU A 236 3.70 -42.81 1.59
N THR A 237 2.52 -42.31 1.93
CA THR A 237 2.05 -41.00 1.49
C THR A 237 1.85 -40.12 2.69
N ILE A 238 2.32 -38.88 2.62
CA ILE A 238 1.98 -37.90 3.63
C ILE A 238 0.48 -37.63 3.48
N ASP A 239 -0.31 -38.13 4.42
CA ASP A 239 -1.71 -37.76 4.52
C ASP A 239 -1.80 -36.33 5.05
N TYR A 240 -2.28 -35.43 4.20
CA TYR A 240 -2.46 -34.01 4.50
C TYR A 240 -3.86 -33.72 5.08
N THR A 241 -4.78 -34.69 5.07
CA THR A 241 -6.17 -34.44 5.49
C THR A 241 -6.27 -34.23 7.00
N GLY A 242 -6.90 -33.12 7.39
CA GLY A 242 -7.13 -32.78 8.80
C GLY A 242 -5.88 -32.40 9.62
N LYS A 243 -4.69 -32.34 9.02
CA LYS A 243 -3.44 -32.00 9.73
C LYS A 243 -3.11 -30.51 9.65
N SER A 244 -2.53 -29.99 10.73
CA SER A 244 -1.95 -28.65 10.73
C SER A 244 -0.67 -28.58 9.89
N MET A 245 -0.27 -27.39 9.45
CA MET A 245 0.98 -27.20 8.70
C MET A 245 2.19 -27.64 9.53
N GLU A 246 2.18 -27.34 10.83
CA GLU A 246 3.23 -27.74 11.76
C GLU A 246 3.34 -29.27 11.89
N GLU A 247 2.21 -29.99 11.86
CA GLU A 247 2.20 -31.46 11.84
C GLU A 247 2.72 -32.02 10.53
N ILE A 248 2.36 -31.41 9.39
CA ILE A 248 2.83 -31.81 8.06
C ILE A 248 4.35 -31.57 7.97
N ILE A 249 4.81 -30.37 8.32
CA ILE A 249 6.23 -30.01 8.35
C ILE A 249 6.99 -30.96 9.25
N LYS A 250 6.51 -31.19 10.47
CA LYS A 250 7.18 -32.11 11.41
C LYS A 250 7.25 -33.53 10.85
N SER A 251 6.18 -34.03 10.23
CA SER A 251 6.16 -35.35 9.60
C SER A 251 7.20 -35.46 8.48
N VAL A 252 7.34 -34.42 7.67
CA VAL A 252 8.33 -34.35 6.59
C VAL A 252 9.75 -34.20 7.13
N GLU A 253 9.97 -33.35 8.14
CA GLU A 253 11.28 -33.18 8.79
C GLU A 253 11.74 -34.44 9.52
N ASP A 254 10.83 -35.16 10.18
CA ASP A 254 11.12 -36.42 10.86
C ASP A 254 11.44 -37.52 9.83
N TRP A 255 10.71 -37.55 8.70
CA TRP A 255 11.02 -38.43 7.58
C TRP A 255 12.38 -38.10 6.97
N ASP A 256 12.64 -36.83 6.67
CA ASP A 256 13.88 -36.35 6.10
C ASP A 256 15.07 -36.72 7.00
N ARG A 257 14.96 -36.46 8.32
CA ARG A 257 15.96 -36.88 9.33
C ARG A 257 16.24 -38.38 9.31
N SER A 258 15.22 -39.21 9.15
CA SER A 258 15.34 -40.67 9.12
C SER A 258 15.93 -41.22 7.81
N SER A 259 15.80 -40.45 6.72
CA SER A 259 16.16 -40.86 5.35
C SER A 259 17.51 -40.31 4.85
N ARG A 260 18.24 -39.59 5.73
CA ARG A 260 19.47 -38.78 5.54
C ARG A 260 20.71 -39.40 4.87
N LYS A 261 20.62 -40.53 4.17
CA LYS A 261 21.80 -41.19 3.58
C LYS A 261 22.23 -40.64 2.21
N GLN A 262 21.43 -39.80 1.54
CA GLN A 262 21.67 -39.39 0.14
C GLN A 262 21.89 -37.88 -0.11
N GLU A 263 21.60 -36.99 0.84
CA GLU A 263 21.75 -35.54 0.67
C GLU A 263 23.08 -35.01 1.22
N ASP A 264 24.11 -35.06 0.38
CA ASP A 264 25.38 -34.29 0.47
C ASP A 264 26.27 -34.63 -0.74
N THR A 265 25.70 -34.61 -1.95
CA THR A 265 26.48 -34.82 -3.19
C THR A 265 26.57 -33.51 -3.96
N LEU A 266 27.60 -33.38 -4.81
CA LEU A 266 27.77 -32.20 -5.69
C LEU A 266 26.53 -31.96 -6.56
N GLU A 267 25.78 -33.02 -6.86
CA GLU A 267 24.63 -33.01 -7.75
C GLU A 267 23.28 -32.82 -7.02
N ASN A 268 23.18 -33.18 -5.74
CA ASN A 268 22.00 -32.94 -4.89
C ASN A 268 22.43 -32.17 -3.62
N PRO A 269 22.72 -30.86 -3.76
CA PRO A 269 23.17 -30.04 -2.66
C PRO A 269 22.07 -29.80 -1.62
N ARG A 270 22.49 -29.46 -0.40
CA ARG A 270 21.58 -29.04 0.67
C ARG A 270 21.17 -27.59 0.49
N LEU A 271 19.90 -27.32 0.82
CA LEU A 271 19.39 -25.95 0.90
C LEU A 271 19.92 -25.24 2.15
N CYS A 272 20.19 -23.94 2.03
CA CYS A 272 20.65 -23.08 3.11
C CYS A 272 19.76 -23.19 4.35
N SER A 273 20.36 -23.18 5.55
CA SER A 273 19.65 -23.20 6.84
C SER A 273 19.95 -21.99 7.71
N PHE A 274 18.93 -21.53 8.42
CA PHE A 274 18.96 -20.36 9.30
C PHE A 274 18.53 -20.74 10.72
N ASP A 275 19.16 -20.14 11.72
CA ASP A 275 18.90 -20.44 13.13
C ASP A 275 17.49 -20.03 13.59
N ASP A 276 16.86 -19.07 12.90
CA ASP A 276 15.58 -18.46 13.26
C ASP A 276 14.39 -18.99 12.46
N GLU A 277 14.50 -20.20 11.89
CA GLU A 277 13.50 -20.77 10.97
C GLU A 277 12.16 -21.14 11.62
N ARG A 278 12.07 -21.23 12.95
CA ARG A 278 10.84 -21.57 13.65
C ARG A 278 9.81 -20.42 13.54
N LEU A 279 8.62 -20.71 13.03
CA LEU A 279 7.44 -19.85 13.18
C LEU A 279 6.99 -19.90 14.67
N PRO A 280 6.54 -18.79 15.30
CA PRO A 280 5.69 -17.76 14.71
C PRO A 280 6.27 -16.33 14.81
N VAL A 281 6.02 -15.52 13.78
CA VAL A 281 6.01 -14.07 13.96
C VAL A 281 4.75 -13.78 14.76
N LYS A 282 4.88 -13.51 16.07
CA LYS A 282 3.77 -13.37 17.05
C LYS A 282 2.62 -12.45 16.61
N GLU A 283 2.86 -11.62 15.62
CA GLU A 283 2.00 -10.52 15.19
C GLU A 283 1.07 -10.88 14.01
N ILE A 284 1.20 -12.07 13.41
CA ILE A 284 0.46 -12.43 12.20
C ILE A 284 -0.51 -13.59 12.49
N PRO A 285 -1.83 -13.37 12.51
CA PRO A 285 -2.80 -14.46 12.47
C PRO A 285 -2.77 -15.08 11.08
N TYR A 286 -2.19 -16.27 10.95
CA TYR A 286 -2.07 -16.96 9.67
C TYR A 286 -3.09 -18.09 9.55
N GLN A 287 -3.72 -18.19 8.38
CA GLN A 287 -4.46 -19.36 7.93
C GLN A 287 -3.78 -19.85 6.65
N PHE A 288 -3.43 -21.13 6.62
CA PHE A 288 -2.99 -21.79 5.40
C PHE A 288 -4.22 -22.36 4.70
N SER A 289 -4.36 -22.11 3.39
CA SER A 289 -5.31 -22.86 2.58
C SER A 289 -4.53 -23.86 1.76
N PHE A 290 -4.80 -25.12 2.00
CA PHE A 290 -4.58 -26.13 0.98
C PHE A 290 -5.70 -25.93 -0.06
N ARG A 291 -5.37 -25.39 -1.23
CA ARG A 291 -6.27 -25.61 -2.37
C ARG A 291 -6.07 -27.04 -2.83
N ILE A 292 -6.86 -27.94 -2.25
CA ILE A 292 -7.07 -29.29 -2.78
C ILE A 292 -8.02 -29.13 -3.96
N SER A 293 -7.52 -28.71 -5.12
CA SER A 293 -8.19 -29.08 -6.37
C SER A 293 -7.65 -30.45 -6.74
N GLU A 294 -8.52 -31.36 -7.18
CA GLU A 294 -8.38 -32.82 -7.29
C GLU A 294 -7.04 -33.41 -7.77
N ASP A 295 -6.06 -32.64 -8.24
CA ASP A 295 -4.70 -33.08 -8.46
C ASP A 295 -3.62 -31.97 -8.39
N ARG A 296 -3.76 -30.99 -7.47
CA ARG A 296 -2.69 -30.00 -7.18
C ARG A 296 -2.56 -29.78 -5.67
N TYR A 297 -1.34 -29.95 -5.14
CA TYR A 297 -1.00 -29.45 -3.81
C TYR A 297 -0.34 -28.09 -3.99
N LEU A 298 -1.15 -27.07 -4.29
CA LEU A 298 -0.63 -25.72 -4.38
C LEU A 298 -0.57 -25.14 -2.97
N PHE A 299 0.65 -24.78 -2.55
CA PHE A 299 0.86 -23.99 -1.36
C PHE A 299 0.45 -22.55 -1.67
N SER A 300 -0.84 -22.24 -1.60
CA SER A 300 -1.30 -20.85 -1.67
C SER A 300 -1.46 -20.31 -0.26
N LEU A 301 -0.70 -19.28 0.06
CA LEU A 301 -1.05 -18.36 1.14
C LEU A 301 -2.54 -17.99 0.94
N VAL A 302 -3.40 -18.27 1.93
CA VAL A 302 -4.51 -17.33 2.11
C VAL A 302 -3.80 -16.04 2.43
N ASP A 303 -4.00 -15.00 1.62
CA ASP A 303 -3.50 -13.68 1.98
C ASP A 303 -3.91 -13.46 3.45
N PRO A 304 -2.95 -13.30 4.39
CA PRO A 304 -3.32 -13.06 5.78
C PRO A 304 -4.31 -11.89 5.80
N PRO A 305 -5.24 -11.83 6.78
CA PRO A 305 -6.17 -10.71 6.88
C PRO A 305 -5.36 -9.42 6.75
N ARG A 306 -5.58 -8.70 5.63
CA ARG A 306 -4.64 -7.71 5.07
C ARG A 306 -4.02 -6.87 6.19
N LEU A 307 -2.76 -7.11 6.52
CA LEU A 307 -2.12 -6.49 7.70
C LEU A 307 -1.67 -5.07 7.40
N PHE A 308 -1.25 -4.82 6.16
CA PHE A 308 -0.98 -3.46 5.72
C PHE A 308 -2.24 -2.58 5.85
N ARG A 309 -2.04 -1.45 6.52
CA ARG A 309 -3.02 -0.39 6.66
C ARG A 309 -2.39 0.92 6.26
N ILE A 310 -3.18 1.81 5.65
CA ILE A 310 -2.71 3.18 5.38
C ILE A 310 -2.24 3.80 6.70
N PRO A 311 -0.99 4.28 6.78
CA PRO A 311 -0.47 4.77 8.05
C PRO A 311 -1.27 5.94 8.64
N PRO A 312 -1.36 6.04 9.97
CA PRO A 312 -1.96 7.20 10.64
C PRO A 312 -1.30 8.53 10.27
N ALA A 313 -0.04 8.53 9.80
CA ALA A 313 0.62 9.74 9.30
C ALA A 313 -0.07 10.33 8.06
N ILE A 314 -0.78 9.50 7.27
CA ILE A 314 -1.51 9.92 6.06
C ILE A 314 -2.99 10.17 6.39
N ILE A 315 -3.66 9.19 7.02
CA ILE A 315 -5.12 9.21 7.19
C ILE A 315 -5.57 9.39 8.65
N GLY A 316 -4.64 9.61 9.57
CA GLY A 316 -4.92 9.69 11.01
C GLY A 316 -5.80 10.88 11.40
N SER A 317 -5.90 11.91 10.56
CA SER A 317 -6.82 13.04 10.69
C SER A 317 -8.08 12.92 9.82
N GLY A 318 -8.34 11.77 9.22
CA GLY A 318 -9.32 11.65 8.14
C GLY A 318 -8.83 12.31 6.85
N ILE A 319 -9.73 12.49 5.89
CA ILE A 319 -9.42 13.11 4.60
C ILE A 319 -9.55 14.63 4.74
N SER A 320 -8.42 15.28 5.02
CA SER A 320 -8.36 16.72 5.34
C SER A 320 -7.93 17.62 4.17
N SER A 321 -7.55 17.03 3.03
CA SER A 321 -7.11 17.79 1.84
C SER A 321 -7.25 16.95 0.57
N VAL A 322 -7.21 17.63 -0.59
CA VAL A 322 -7.18 16.98 -1.92
C VAL A 322 -6.02 16.01 -2.03
N ASP A 323 -4.80 16.41 -1.60
CA ASP A 323 -3.63 15.54 -1.66
C ASP A 323 -3.83 14.23 -0.88
N VAL A 324 -4.41 14.31 0.32
CA VAL A 324 -4.67 13.12 1.16
C VAL A 324 -5.67 12.22 0.46
N PHE A 325 -6.73 12.79 -0.13
CA PHE A 325 -7.72 12.03 -0.88
C PHE A 325 -7.09 11.29 -2.08
N GLU A 326 -6.28 11.98 -2.88
CA GLU A 326 -5.60 11.38 -4.04
C GLU A 326 -4.63 10.27 -3.62
N ILE A 327 -3.85 10.47 -2.55
CA ILE A 327 -2.95 9.45 -2.00
C ILE A 327 -3.74 8.22 -1.56
N VAL A 328 -4.85 8.40 -0.84
CA VAL A 328 -5.70 7.28 -0.39
C VAL A 328 -6.28 6.53 -1.59
N GLN A 329 -6.83 7.23 -2.58
CA GLN A 329 -7.35 6.62 -3.80
C GLN A 329 -6.28 5.80 -4.53
N ARG A 330 -5.05 6.33 -4.60
CA ARG A 330 -3.93 5.63 -5.24
C ARG A 330 -3.53 4.39 -4.45
N LEU A 331 -3.35 4.51 -3.14
CA LEU A 331 -2.99 3.37 -2.29
C LEU A 331 -4.03 2.25 -2.34
N GLU A 332 -5.32 2.58 -2.35
CA GLU A 332 -6.39 1.59 -2.54
C GLU A 332 -6.34 0.90 -3.91
N ARG A 333 -5.99 1.61 -4.98
CA ARG A 333 -5.77 0.98 -6.30
C ARG A 333 -4.58 0.03 -6.30
N LEU A 334 -3.49 0.40 -5.62
CA LEU A 334 -2.27 -0.42 -5.54
C LEU A 334 -2.47 -1.62 -4.61
N GLN A 335 -3.24 -1.45 -3.54
CA GLN A 335 -3.45 -2.44 -2.51
C GLN A 335 -4.88 -2.34 -1.96
N PRO A 336 -5.87 -2.97 -2.62
CA PRO A 336 -7.27 -2.87 -2.23
C PRO A 336 -7.51 -3.24 -0.76
N GLY A 337 -8.45 -2.58 -0.09
CA GLY A 337 -8.86 -2.84 1.29
C GLY A 337 -7.77 -2.56 2.32
N CYS A 338 -6.93 -1.55 2.09
CA CYS A 338 -5.90 -1.09 3.00
C CYS A 338 -6.36 0.04 3.94
N LEU A 339 -7.55 0.60 3.70
CA LEU A 339 -8.14 1.69 4.49
C LEU A 339 -8.34 1.32 5.96
N GLY A 340 -8.59 0.05 6.26
CA GLY A 340 -8.90 -0.42 7.61
C GLY A 340 -10.34 -0.10 8.02
N PRO A 341 -10.62 0.10 9.33
CA PRO A 341 -11.96 0.39 9.80
C PRO A 341 -12.42 1.75 9.26
N VAL A 342 -13.55 1.75 8.56
CA VAL A 342 -14.08 2.91 7.85
C VAL A 342 -14.65 3.97 8.80
N GLU A 343 -15.33 3.55 9.87
CA GLU A 343 -16.03 4.44 10.81
C GLU A 343 -15.10 5.53 11.40
N PRO A 344 -13.91 5.21 11.95
CA PRO A 344 -12.97 6.24 12.43
C PRO A 344 -12.50 7.21 11.34
N VAL A 345 -12.37 6.75 10.09
CA VAL A 345 -11.94 7.59 8.96
C VAL A 345 -13.05 8.57 8.60
N VAL A 346 -14.30 8.12 8.54
CA VAL A 346 -15.46 8.97 8.27
C VAL A 346 -15.62 10.01 9.38
N SER A 347 -15.67 9.61 10.65
CA SER A 347 -15.83 10.57 11.77
C SER A 347 -14.76 11.65 11.76
N LYS A 348 -13.49 11.29 11.57
CA LYS A 348 -12.39 12.28 11.49
C LYS A 348 -12.49 13.18 10.26
N THR A 349 -12.99 12.66 9.15
CA THR A 349 -13.28 13.46 7.95
C THR A 349 -14.39 14.47 8.24
N LEU A 350 -15.47 14.06 8.91
CA LEU A 350 -16.56 14.97 9.30
C LEU A 350 -16.06 16.12 10.18
N LYS A 351 -15.07 15.88 11.05
CA LYS A 351 -14.44 16.95 11.86
C LYS A 351 -13.77 18.04 11.02
N CYS A 352 -13.25 17.70 9.83
CA CYS A 352 -12.67 18.67 8.90
C CYS A 352 -13.74 19.61 8.32
N PHE A 353 -15.00 19.17 8.29
CA PHE A 353 -16.14 19.93 7.80
C PHE A 353 -16.89 20.68 8.90
N GLN A 354 -16.48 20.60 10.17
CA GLN A 354 -17.08 21.42 11.22
C GLN A 354 -16.90 22.91 10.93
N LEU A 355 -17.83 23.74 11.40
CA LEU A 355 -17.84 25.19 11.18
C LEU A 355 -16.51 25.88 11.52
N GLU A 356 -15.82 25.39 12.55
CA GLU A 356 -14.53 25.93 13.00
C GLU A 356 -13.36 25.57 12.06
N ASN A 357 -13.49 24.49 11.28
CA ASN A 357 -12.41 23.87 10.51
C ASN A 357 -12.58 23.99 8.99
N ILE A 358 -13.81 24.18 8.51
CA ILE A 358 -14.15 24.19 7.07
C ILE A 358 -13.37 25.22 6.26
N THR A 359 -12.97 26.34 6.88
CA THR A 359 -12.16 27.39 6.23
C THR A 359 -10.78 26.90 5.83
N ASN A 360 -10.26 25.86 6.49
CA ASN A 360 -9.00 25.22 6.17
C ASN A 360 -9.16 24.06 5.17
N PHE A 361 -10.40 23.69 4.83
CA PHE A 361 -10.70 22.57 3.97
C PHE A 361 -11.07 23.05 2.54
N PRO A 362 -10.52 22.43 1.48
CA PRO A 362 -10.77 22.85 0.10
C PRO A 362 -12.11 22.33 -0.44
N PHE A 363 -13.22 22.67 0.23
CA PHE A 363 -14.59 22.23 -0.11
C PHE A 363 -14.93 22.45 -1.59
N GLN A 364 -14.52 23.61 -2.13
CA GLN A 364 -14.81 23.96 -3.52
C GLN A 364 -14.25 22.95 -4.54
N LYS A 365 -13.15 22.27 -4.19
CA LYS A 365 -12.48 21.30 -5.05
C LYS A 365 -12.83 19.85 -4.71
N LEU A 366 -13.18 19.59 -3.46
CA LEU A 366 -13.39 18.24 -2.95
C LEU A 366 -14.65 18.21 -2.08
N PRO A 367 -15.82 17.89 -2.67
CA PRO A 367 -17.07 17.78 -1.93
C PRO A 367 -17.05 16.55 -1.00
N LEU A 368 -17.81 16.63 0.11
CA LEU A 368 -17.88 15.56 1.11
C LEU A 368 -18.52 14.30 0.52
N GLU A 369 -19.50 14.46 -0.37
CA GLU A 369 -20.18 13.35 -1.03
C GLU A 369 -19.16 12.43 -1.74
N TRP A 370 -18.21 13.00 -2.47
CA TRP A 370 -17.19 12.23 -3.20
C TRP A 370 -16.26 11.47 -2.27
N ILE A 371 -15.89 12.10 -1.15
CA ILE A 371 -15.04 11.47 -0.14
C ILE A 371 -15.75 10.25 0.45
N LEU A 372 -17.01 10.41 0.88
CA LEU A 372 -17.73 9.30 1.50
C LEU A 372 -18.11 8.22 0.50
N ALA A 373 -18.53 8.57 -0.72
CA ALA A 373 -18.79 7.58 -1.76
C ALA A 373 -17.56 6.68 -1.98
N HIS A 374 -16.36 7.27 -2.03
CA HIS A 374 -15.12 6.51 -2.14
C HIS A 374 -14.87 5.63 -0.91
N ILE A 375 -14.90 6.20 0.29
CA ILE A 375 -14.62 5.48 1.55
C ILE A 375 -15.61 4.31 1.76
N LEU A 376 -16.91 4.54 1.56
CA LEU A 376 -17.95 3.54 1.79
C LEU A 376 -17.91 2.42 0.74
N SER A 377 -17.49 2.70 -0.50
CA SER A 377 -17.31 1.67 -1.53
C SER A 377 -16.29 0.58 -1.15
N GLN A 378 -15.42 0.86 -0.19
CA GLN A 378 -14.38 -0.04 0.29
C GLN A 378 -14.72 -0.68 1.65
N ALA A 379 -15.85 -0.33 2.24
CA ALA A 379 -16.23 -0.86 3.54
C ALA A 379 -16.61 -2.33 3.44
N GLN A 380 -15.97 -3.16 4.26
CA GLN A 380 -16.43 -4.52 4.49
C GLN A 380 -17.60 -4.48 5.47
N ALA A 381 -18.63 -5.30 5.23
CA ALA A 381 -19.77 -5.48 6.12
C ALA A 381 -19.36 -6.20 7.41
N THR A 382 -18.56 -5.54 8.24
CA THR A 382 -18.22 -5.99 9.59
C THR A 382 -19.03 -5.18 10.59
N ALA A 383 -19.56 -5.85 11.62
CA ALA A 383 -20.58 -5.37 12.55
C ALA A 383 -20.14 -4.21 13.50
N THR A 384 -19.74 -3.07 12.94
CA THR A 384 -19.53 -1.82 13.68
C THR A 384 -20.74 -0.90 13.53
N SER A 385 -21.22 -0.34 14.64
CA SER A 385 -22.39 0.54 14.66
C SER A 385 -22.04 1.92 14.09
N PHE A 386 -22.34 2.16 12.81
CA PHE A 386 -22.23 3.47 12.15
C PHE A 386 -23.16 4.56 12.75
N ASN A 387 -23.97 4.22 13.76
CA ASN A 387 -24.95 5.11 14.38
C ASN A 387 -24.36 6.46 14.78
N GLU A 388 -23.26 6.48 15.55
CA GLU A 388 -22.67 7.73 16.03
C GLU A 388 -22.16 8.61 14.88
N VAL A 389 -21.62 8.01 13.82
CA VAL A 389 -21.16 8.76 12.63
C VAL A 389 -22.34 9.40 11.90
N ILE A 390 -23.46 8.70 11.78
CA ILE A 390 -24.68 9.24 11.16
C ILE A 390 -25.25 10.38 12.03
N LEU A 391 -25.26 10.22 13.35
CA LEU A 391 -25.71 11.27 14.28
C LEU A 391 -24.77 12.49 14.25
N GLU A 392 -23.46 12.28 14.15
CA GLU A 392 -22.47 13.35 13.94
C GLU A 392 -22.75 14.10 12.64
N MET A 393 -23.06 13.37 11.56
CA MET A 393 -23.43 13.95 10.27
C MET A 393 -24.74 14.77 10.35
N PHE A 394 -25.75 14.31 11.09
CA PHE A 394 -27.00 15.05 11.29
C PHE A 394 -26.77 16.38 12.00
N ARG A 395 -25.97 16.36 13.08
CA ARG A 395 -25.59 17.57 13.81
C ARG A 395 -24.78 18.53 12.94
N LEU A 396 -23.88 18.00 12.12
CA LEU A 396 -23.10 18.79 11.18
C LEU A 396 -24.01 19.49 10.17
N PHE A 397 -24.87 18.74 9.50
CA PHE A 397 -25.84 19.28 8.55
C PHE A 397 -26.72 20.37 9.18
N ASP A 398 -27.28 20.10 10.36
CA ASP A 398 -28.12 21.06 11.09
C ASP A 398 -27.38 22.37 11.41
N SER A 399 -26.10 22.29 11.80
CA SER A 399 -25.29 23.48 12.09
C SER A 399 -25.18 24.43 10.87
N TYR A 400 -25.08 23.88 9.66
CA TYR A 400 -25.01 24.67 8.42
C TYR A 400 -26.35 25.26 8.01
N THR A 401 -27.48 24.63 8.36
CA THR A 401 -28.81 25.19 8.07
C THR A 401 -29.13 26.44 8.90
N LYS A 402 -28.36 26.72 9.95
CA LYS A 402 -28.58 27.82 10.91
C LYS A 402 -27.70 29.05 10.66
N ILE A 403 -26.78 28.99 9.69
CA ILE A 403 -25.84 30.06 9.38
C ILE A 403 -25.95 30.50 7.93
N ASP A 404 -25.38 31.66 7.61
CA ASP A 404 -25.16 32.04 6.21
C ASP A 404 -24.00 31.23 5.63
N TYR A 405 -24.33 30.18 4.90
CA TYR A 405 -23.38 29.28 4.28
C TYR A 405 -22.93 29.72 2.87
N SER A 406 -23.45 30.84 2.35
CA SER A 406 -23.03 31.37 1.04
C SER A 406 -21.54 31.79 1.03
N ILE A 407 -20.99 32.09 2.21
CA ILE A 407 -19.58 32.47 2.41
C ILE A 407 -18.58 31.40 1.99
N TYR A 408 -19.00 30.13 1.90
CA TYR A 408 -18.14 29.02 1.48
C TYR A 408 -18.11 28.81 -0.04
N GLY A 409 -19.04 29.45 -0.77
CA GLY A 409 -19.21 29.28 -2.21
C GLY A 409 -19.74 27.91 -2.60
N ASP A 410 -19.82 27.67 -3.91
CA ASP A 410 -20.26 26.41 -4.48
C ASP A 410 -19.08 25.47 -4.73
N ASN A 411 -19.32 24.17 -4.64
CA ASN A 411 -18.34 23.15 -4.98
C ASN A 411 -18.24 22.91 -6.50
N ILE A 412 -17.33 22.01 -6.89
CA ILE A 412 -17.09 21.63 -8.30
C ILE A 412 -18.35 21.09 -9.02
N ASN A 413 -19.36 20.62 -8.28
CA ASN A 413 -20.65 20.18 -8.82
C ASN A 413 -21.69 21.31 -8.93
N GLY A 414 -21.33 22.55 -8.55
CA GLY A 414 -22.25 23.68 -8.47
C GLY A 414 -23.19 23.61 -7.27
N GLU A 415 -22.81 22.86 -6.22
CA GLU A 415 -23.62 22.68 -5.02
C GLU A 415 -23.04 23.45 -3.83
N ASN A 416 -23.92 24.09 -3.08
CA ASN A 416 -23.52 24.68 -1.81
C ASN A 416 -23.32 23.60 -0.75
N ILE A 417 -22.69 23.97 0.37
CA ILE A 417 -22.36 23.03 1.45
C ILE A 417 -23.59 22.33 2.05
N VAL A 418 -24.74 23.00 2.15
CA VAL A 418 -25.98 22.36 2.66
C VAL A 418 -26.47 21.29 1.69
N GLN A 419 -26.41 21.52 0.39
CA GLN A 419 -26.78 20.54 -0.63
C GLN A 419 -25.85 19.31 -0.61
N ASP A 420 -24.53 19.53 -0.54
CA ASP A 420 -23.53 18.45 -0.45
C ASP A 420 -23.70 17.62 0.84
N LEU A 421 -23.89 18.29 1.99
CA LEU A 421 -24.14 17.61 3.26
C LEU A 421 -25.46 16.82 3.24
N SER A 422 -26.52 17.36 2.62
CA SER A 422 -27.81 16.66 2.46
C SER A 422 -27.66 15.35 1.67
N ARG A 423 -26.93 15.38 0.54
CA ARG A 423 -26.63 14.17 -0.23
C ARG A 423 -25.75 13.19 0.51
N THR A 424 -24.76 13.70 1.23
CA THR A 424 -23.88 12.90 2.08
C THR A 424 -24.68 12.18 3.17
N CYS A 425 -25.62 12.86 3.84
CA CYS A 425 -26.55 12.26 4.79
C CYS A 425 -27.33 11.11 4.17
N PHE A 426 -27.90 11.32 2.98
CA PHE A 426 -28.64 10.29 2.26
C PHE A 426 -27.75 9.09 1.90
N LEU A 427 -26.55 9.32 1.39
CA LEU A 427 -25.59 8.30 1.02
C LEU A 427 -25.15 7.44 2.22
N LEU A 428 -24.87 8.07 3.38
CA LEU A 428 -24.55 7.37 4.62
C LEU A 428 -25.69 6.50 5.13
N LEU A 429 -26.90 7.06 5.20
CA LEU A 429 -28.08 6.33 5.65
C LEU A 429 -28.38 5.15 4.70
N PHE A 430 -28.35 5.40 3.39
CA PHE A 430 -28.58 4.38 2.38
C PHE A 430 -27.58 3.23 2.51
N PHE A 431 -26.28 3.56 2.61
CA PHE A 431 -25.25 2.55 2.87
C PHE A 431 -25.52 1.76 4.16
N TYR A 432 -25.86 2.45 5.24
CA TYR A 432 -26.11 1.83 6.54
C TYR A 432 -27.29 0.85 6.51
N PHE A 433 -28.44 1.26 6.00
CA PHE A 433 -29.63 0.39 5.94
C PHE A 433 -29.52 -0.73 4.91
N GLN A 434 -28.71 -0.58 3.85
CA GLN A 434 -28.46 -1.66 2.90
C GLN A 434 -27.44 -2.69 3.40
N THR A 435 -26.46 -2.25 4.19
CA THR A 435 -25.32 -3.10 4.57
C THR A 435 -25.57 -3.88 5.85
N PHE A 436 -26.34 -3.33 6.79
CA PHE A 436 -26.53 -3.93 8.12
C PHE A 436 -27.95 -4.50 8.29
N THR A 437 -28.04 -5.68 8.90
CA THR A 437 -29.30 -6.33 9.29
C THR A 437 -29.68 -5.96 10.73
N ASN A 438 -30.97 -5.85 11.05
CA ASN A 438 -31.50 -5.46 12.38
C ASN A 438 -31.11 -4.04 12.82
N VAL A 439 -31.20 -3.09 11.90
CA VAL A 439 -30.94 -1.68 12.19
C VAL A 439 -32.19 -1.02 12.79
N GLU A 440 -31.99 -0.25 13.86
CA GLU A 440 -33.05 0.56 14.47
C GLU A 440 -33.10 1.98 13.87
N PHE A 441 -34.27 2.40 13.39
CA PHE A 441 -34.50 3.77 12.88
C PHE A 441 -34.69 4.81 14.00
N ARG A 442 -35.10 4.35 15.20
CA ARG A 442 -35.48 5.19 16.34
C ARG A 442 -34.41 6.22 16.76
N PRO A 443 -33.11 5.90 16.84
CA PRO A 443 -32.08 6.88 17.21
C PRO A 443 -32.00 8.06 16.22
N PHE A 444 -32.12 7.79 14.92
CA PHE A 444 -32.03 8.82 13.88
C PHE A 444 -33.25 9.74 13.87
N TRP A 445 -34.44 9.16 14.03
CA TRP A 445 -35.69 9.93 14.17
C TRP A 445 -35.67 10.82 15.40
N THR A 446 -35.24 10.28 16.55
CA THR A 446 -35.12 11.03 17.80
C THR A 446 -34.20 12.23 17.64
N GLU A 447 -33.02 12.05 17.04
CA GLU A 447 -32.08 13.16 16.85
C GLU A 447 -32.59 14.18 15.83
N ALA A 448 -33.18 13.75 14.70
CA ALA A 448 -33.73 14.67 13.69
C ALA A 448 -34.84 15.57 14.27
N ILE A 449 -35.73 15.00 15.10
CA ILE A 449 -36.80 15.73 15.78
C ILE A 449 -36.23 16.67 16.86
N LYS A 450 -35.27 16.20 17.65
CA LYS A 450 -34.57 17.01 18.66
C LYS A 450 -33.86 18.23 18.05
N LEU A 451 -33.25 18.06 16.88
CA LEU A 451 -32.62 19.16 16.13
C LEU A 451 -33.65 20.11 15.49
N ARG A 452 -34.92 19.69 15.40
CA ARG A 452 -36.02 20.41 14.73
C ARG A 452 -35.74 20.72 13.26
N ASN A 453 -35.03 19.81 12.58
CA ASN A 453 -34.60 20.00 11.20
C ASN A 453 -35.53 19.27 10.22
N ILE A 454 -36.39 20.03 9.54
CA ILE A 454 -37.39 19.48 8.61
C ILE A 454 -36.71 18.73 7.45
N GLN A 455 -35.56 19.20 6.97
CA GLN A 455 -34.88 18.56 5.84
C GLN A 455 -34.34 17.17 6.24
N LEU A 456 -33.79 17.01 7.45
CA LEU A 456 -33.41 15.69 7.97
C LEU A 456 -34.61 14.73 8.06
N THR A 457 -35.76 15.22 8.53
CA THR A 457 -36.97 14.39 8.57
C THR A 457 -37.46 14.00 7.18
N GLN A 458 -37.31 14.87 6.17
CA GLN A 458 -37.63 14.55 4.78
C GLN A 458 -36.69 13.50 4.19
N ILE A 459 -35.39 13.53 4.53
CA ILE A 459 -34.41 12.52 4.13
C ILE A 459 -34.78 11.16 4.76
N LEU A 460 -35.05 11.13 6.07
CA LEU A 460 -35.45 9.91 6.77
C LEU A 460 -36.72 9.28 6.20
N ARG A 461 -37.74 10.11 5.88
CA ARG A 461 -38.99 9.64 5.25
C ARG A 461 -38.81 8.88 3.95
N LYS A 462 -37.71 9.11 3.22
CA LYS A 462 -37.41 8.36 1.99
C LYS A 462 -36.99 6.91 2.26
N LEU A 463 -36.52 6.62 3.47
CA LEU A 463 -36.00 5.30 3.87
C LEU A 463 -36.97 4.59 4.83
N ASP A 464 -37.53 5.33 5.79
CA ASP A 464 -38.59 4.88 6.69
C ASP A 464 -39.69 5.95 6.75
N PRO A 465 -40.87 5.71 6.15
CA PRO A 465 -41.92 6.71 6.08
C PRO A 465 -42.68 6.93 7.41
N ASN A 466 -42.57 6.02 8.38
CA ASN A 466 -43.44 5.98 9.56
C ASN A 466 -42.65 5.98 10.88
N PRO A 467 -42.26 7.16 11.41
CA PRO A 467 -41.64 7.23 12.74
C PRO A 467 -42.59 6.69 13.81
N GLU A 468 -42.01 6.10 14.86
CA GLU A 468 -42.78 5.62 16.01
C GLU A 468 -43.56 6.77 16.68
N TYR A 469 -44.82 6.50 17.03
CA TYR A 469 -45.79 7.50 17.50
C TYR A 469 -45.35 8.23 18.79
N ASP A 470 -44.62 7.56 19.67
CA ASP A 470 -44.09 8.11 20.92
C ASP A 470 -42.98 9.14 20.69
N ILE A 471 -42.17 8.99 19.63
CA ILE A 471 -41.13 9.97 19.26
C ILE A 471 -41.77 11.30 18.83
N LEU A 472 -42.91 11.25 18.14
CA LEU A 472 -43.64 12.44 17.71
C LEU A 472 -44.30 13.19 18.88
N HIS A 473 -44.72 12.48 19.93
CA HIS A 473 -45.38 13.06 21.11
C HIS A 473 -44.42 13.59 22.17
N ASN A 474 -43.23 12.99 22.32
CA ASN A 474 -42.29 13.39 23.38
C ASN A 474 -41.60 14.75 23.13
N PHE A 475 -41.79 15.37 21.97
CA PHE A 475 -41.13 16.63 21.57
C PHE A 475 -42.11 17.74 21.11
N SER A 476 -43.41 17.54 21.27
CA SER A 476 -44.48 18.53 21.01
C SER A 476 -44.59 19.60 22.08
#